data_AF-A0A8J6Q3W1-F1
#
_entry.id   AF-A0A8J6Q3W1-F1
#
_cell.length_a   1.000
_cell.length_b   1.000
_cell.length_c   1.000
_cell.angle_alpha   90.00
_cell.angle_beta   90.00
_cell.angle_gamma   90.00
#
_symmetry.space_group_name_H-M   'P 1'
#
loop_
_entity.id
_entity.type
_entity.pdbx_description
1 polymer ?
#
loop_
_entity_poly.entity_id
_entity_poly.type
_entity_poly.pdbx_seq_one_letter_code
_entity_poly.pdbx_strand_id
1 'polypeptide(L)'
;MKSIVFLLLFFITSATFAQNNYIVKTEDGRRVLLKADYTWEYIDAVPKEGNKIDINHAVAKSDDACNLGSDYEEPKLNGKIQSQLKKGRATIDDVKAKVAKDYNCAVEEVILLSASEQKSKGRYQFCANGKKVDYKRTGFTIIENGKLF
;
A
#
# COMPACT_ATOMS: atom_id res chain seq x y z
N MET A 1 -11.13 45.75 39.33
CA MET A 1 -11.45 44.36 38.95
C MET A 1 -12.48 44.24 37.83
N LYS A 2 -13.58 45.00 37.81
CA LYS A 2 -14.59 44.95 36.71
C LYS A 2 -14.03 45.32 35.33
N SER A 3 -13.20 46.36 35.22
CA SER A 3 -12.61 46.78 33.92
C SER A 3 -11.63 45.75 33.32
N ILE A 4 -10.98 44.95 34.18
CA ILE A 4 -10.08 43.88 33.73
C ILE A 4 -10.89 42.74 33.11
N VAL A 5 -12.05 42.41 33.67
CA VAL A 5 -12.96 41.40 33.12
C VAL A 5 -13.47 41.81 31.73
N PHE A 6 -13.81 43.09 31.54
CA PHE A 6 -14.24 43.60 30.23
C PHE A 6 -13.11 43.56 29.19
N LEU A 7 -11.87 43.89 29.58
CA LEU A 7 -10.71 43.78 28.70
C LEU A 7 -10.43 42.32 28.31
N LEU A 8 -10.53 41.39 29.26
CA LEU A 8 -10.35 39.94 28.99
C LEU A 8 -11.41 39.41 28.02
N LEU A 9 -12.68 39.83 28.20
CA LEU A 9 -13.76 39.48 27.28
C LEU A 9 -13.51 40.01 25.87
N PHE A 10 -13.02 41.24 25.74
CA PHE A 10 -12.67 41.83 24.44
C PHE A 10 -11.54 41.07 23.75
N PHE A 11 -10.47 40.72 24.49
CA PHE A 11 -9.36 39.93 23.95
C PHE A 11 -9.80 38.55 23.46
N ILE A 12 -10.64 37.84 24.21
CA ILE A 12 -11.16 36.52 23.82
C ILE A 12 -11.97 36.62 22.52
N THR A 13 -12.81 37.65 22.38
CA THR A 13 -13.58 37.85 21.13
C THR A 13 -12.70 38.21 19.94
N SER A 14 -11.59 38.93 20.14
CA SER A 14 -10.68 39.26 19.03
C SER A 14 -9.87 38.05 18.54
N ALA A 15 -9.54 37.10 19.42
CA ALA A 15 -8.77 35.91 19.08
C ALA A 15 -9.54 34.93 18.18
N THR A 16 -10.88 34.90 18.27
CA THR A 16 -11.70 34.02 17.44
C THR A 16 -11.79 34.46 15.97
N PHE A 17 -11.57 35.74 15.67
CA PHE A 17 -11.56 36.25 14.29
C PHE A 17 -10.24 35.99 13.54
N ALA A 18 -9.20 35.50 14.22
CA ALA A 18 -7.88 35.26 13.63
C ALA A 18 -7.77 33.90 12.88
N GLN A 19 -8.82 33.08 12.87
CA GLN A 19 -8.83 31.82 12.12
C GLN A 19 -9.08 32.11 10.62
N ASN A 20 -8.01 32.38 9.90
CA ASN A 20 -8.04 32.65 8.47
C ASN A 20 -8.14 31.34 7.67
N ASN A 21 -9.36 30.90 7.38
CA ASN A 21 -9.60 29.85 6.39
C ASN A 21 -9.93 30.52 5.04
N TYR A 22 -9.22 30.13 3.98
CA TYR A 22 -9.41 30.70 2.65
C TYR A 22 -10.08 29.71 1.72
N ILE A 23 -11.06 30.17 0.95
CA ILE A 23 -11.65 29.39 -0.13
C ILE A 23 -10.94 29.77 -1.42
N VAL A 24 -10.20 28.84 -1.98
CA VAL A 24 -9.45 29.02 -3.23
C VAL A 24 -10.09 28.16 -4.32
N LYS A 25 -10.10 28.66 -5.56
CA LYS A 25 -10.50 27.89 -6.74
C LYS A 25 -9.24 27.33 -7.39
N THR A 26 -9.17 26.02 -7.57
CA THR A 26 -8.09 25.39 -8.36
C THR A 26 -8.33 25.61 -9.85
N GLU A 27 -7.30 25.39 -10.67
CA GLU A 27 -7.39 25.48 -12.14
C GLU A 27 -8.48 24.56 -12.72
N ASP A 28 -8.75 23.45 -12.03
CA ASP A 28 -9.83 22.50 -12.35
C ASP A 28 -11.25 23.02 -12.04
N GLY A 29 -11.39 24.26 -11.58
CA GLY A 29 -12.67 24.90 -11.24
C GLY A 29 -13.31 24.42 -9.93
N ARG A 30 -12.62 23.55 -9.17
CA ARG A 30 -13.10 23.02 -7.88
C ARG A 30 -12.77 23.98 -6.74
N ARG A 31 -13.66 24.04 -5.74
CA ARG A 31 -13.46 24.87 -4.53
C ARG A 31 -12.78 24.06 -3.43
N VAL A 32 -11.72 24.63 -2.90
CA VAL A 32 -10.90 24.04 -1.85
C VAL A 32 -10.86 24.99 -0.65
N LEU A 33 -11.05 24.45 0.55
CA LEU A 33 -10.83 25.13 1.81
C LEU A 33 -9.36 24.95 2.22
N LEU A 34 -8.60 26.04 2.26
CA LEU A 34 -7.27 26.07 2.84
C LEU A 34 -7.40 26.38 4.34
N LYS A 35 -6.95 25.46 5.18
CA LYS A 35 -6.97 25.58 6.64
C LYS A 35 -5.71 26.28 7.15
N ALA A 36 -5.78 26.78 8.38
CA ALA A 36 -4.66 27.45 9.04
C ALA A 36 -3.43 26.56 9.29
N ASP A 37 -3.57 25.24 9.19
CA ASP A 37 -2.49 24.25 9.29
C ASP A 37 -1.82 23.94 7.93
N TYR A 38 -2.11 24.76 6.90
CA TYR A 38 -1.67 24.59 5.51
C TYR A 38 -2.15 23.30 4.84
N THR A 39 -3.13 22.61 5.42
CA THR A 39 -3.84 21.52 4.76
C THR A 39 -5.02 22.05 3.97
N TRP A 40 -5.50 21.27 3.00
CA TRP A 40 -6.56 21.69 2.12
C TRP A 40 -7.62 20.59 1.95
N GLU A 41 -8.90 20.98 1.89
CA GLU A 41 -10.04 20.07 1.77
C GLU A 41 -11.01 20.48 0.66
N TYR A 42 -11.52 19.50 -0.10
CA TYR A 42 -12.53 19.75 -1.13
C TYR A 42 -13.91 19.99 -0.50
N ILE A 43 -14.52 21.14 -0.78
CA ILE A 43 -15.83 21.53 -0.25
C ILE A 43 -16.97 20.86 -1.04
N ASP A 44 -16.76 20.64 -2.34
CA ASP A 44 -17.78 20.12 -3.26
C ASP A 44 -17.68 18.59 -3.48
N ALA A 45 -16.95 17.86 -2.63
CA ALA A 45 -16.90 16.41 -2.73
C ALA A 45 -18.24 15.82 -2.25
N VAL A 46 -19.15 15.54 -3.19
CA VAL A 46 -20.34 14.72 -2.91
C VAL A 46 -19.85 13.44 -2.22
N PRO A 47 -20.35 13.09 -1.03
CA PRO A 47 -19.94 11.87 -0.36
C PRO A 47 -20.35 10.72 -1.25
N LYS A 48 -19.37 10.03 -1.85
CA LYS A 48 -19.61 8.69 -2.36
C LYS A 48 -19.85 7.83 -1.12
N GLU A 49 -21.12 7.58 -0.80
CA GLU A 49 -21.46 6.53 0.14
C GLU A 49 -20.77 5.24 -0.30
N GLY A 50 -19.99 4.66 0.61
CA GLY A 50 -19.33 3.37 0.42
C GLY A 50 -17.93 3.47 -0.17
N ASN A 51 -16.97 3.98 0.60
CA ASN A 51 -15.62 3.44 0.57
C ASN A 51 -15.04 3.55 1.98
N LYS A 52 -14.94 2.40 2.66
CA LYS A 52 -14.10 2.25 3.84
C LYS A 52 -12.69 2.65 3.40
N ILE A 53 -12.17 3.70 4.04
CA ILE A 53 -10.83 4.20 3.81
C ILE A 53 -9.90 3.19 4.47
N ASP A 54 -9.37 2.26 3.68
CA ASP A 54 -8.15 1.55 4.06
C ASP A 54 -7.00 2.55 3.99
N ILE A 55 -6.51 2.91 5.17
CA ILE A 55 -5.28 3.67 5.34
C ILE A 55 -4.15 2.71 4.97
N ASN A 56 -3.75 2.70 3.71
CA ASN A 56 -2.41 2.30 3.30
C ASN A 56 -1.96 3.17 2.13
N HIS A 57 -1.20 4.19 2.52
CA HIS A 57 -0.01 4.64 1.82
C HIS A 57 -0.11 4.69 0.28
N ALA A 58 -0.44 5.88 -0.24
CA ALA A 58 -0.02 6.27 -1.58
C ALA A 58 1.51 6.22 -1.65
N VAL A 59 2.06 5.09 -2.08
CA VAL A 59 3.44 5.00 -2.57
C VAL A 59 3.38 5.20 -4.07
N ALA A 60 4.17 6.18 -4.52
CA ALA A 60 4.27 6.65 -5.88
C ALA A 60 4.26 5.51 -6.91
N LYS A 61 3.41 5.68 -7.94
CA LYS A 61 3.47 4.91 -9.17
C LYS A 61 4.83 5.16 -9.83
N SER A 62 5.77 4.23 -9.64
CA SER A 62 6.91 4.05 -10.53
C SER A 62 6.46 3.19 -11.71
N ASP A 63 6.89 3.51 -12.93
CA ASP A 63 6.44 2.85 -14.16
C ASP A 63 6.83 1.35 -14.31
N ASP A 64 7.59 0.79 -13.35
CA ASP A 64 7.79 -0.67 -13.18
C ASP A 64 6.73 -1.34 -12.28
N ALA A 65 5.72 -0.59 -11.88
CA ALA A 65 4.62 -1.07 -11.05
C ALA A 65 3.95 -2.25 -11.75
N CYS A 66 3.83 -3.34 -11.02
CA CYS A 66 3.15 -4.55 -11.42
C CYS A 66 1.64 -4.27 -11.63
N ASN A 67 1.31 -3.67 -12.78
CA ASN A 67 -0.03 -3.32 -13.20
C ASN A 67 -0.73 -4.59 -13.72
N LEU A 68 -1.17 -5.44 -12.80
CA LEU A 68 -2.01 -6.57 -13.13
C LEU A 68 -3.43 -6.06 -13.39
N GLY A 69 -3.99 -6.43 -14.54
CA GLY A 69 -5.39 -6.16 -14.83
C GLY A 69 -6.29 -6.85 -13.80
N SER A 70 -7.50 -6.31 -13.58
CA SER A 70 -8.48 -6.87 -12.65
C SER A 70 -8.86 -8.34 -12.94
N ASP A 71 -8.52 -8.84 -14.13
CA ASP A 71 -8.83 -10.19 -14.61
C ASP A 71 -7.63 -11.14 -14.55
N TYR A 72 -6.58 -10.82 -13.78
CA TYR A 72 -5.40 -11.68 -13.66
C TYR A 72 -5.70 -12.92 -12.78
N GLU A 73 -5.71 -14.10 -13.39
CA GLU A 73 -5.77 -15.38 -12.66
C GLU A 73 -4.35 -15.91 -12.37
N GLU A 74 -4.08 -16.23 -11.10
CA GLU A 74 -2.80 -16.80 -10.67
C GLU A 74 -2.54 -18.17 -11.36
N PRO A 75 -1.34 -18.41 -11.93
CA PRO A 75 -1.05 -19.65 -12.62
C PRO A 75 -1.16 -20.86 -11.69
N LYS A 76 -1.90 -21.88 -12.14
CA LYS A 76 -2.11 -23.12 -11.37
C LYS A 76 -0.81 -23.91 -11.26
N LEU A 77 -0.37 -24.15 -10.02
CA LEU A 77 0.81 -24.95 -9.71
C LEU A 77 0.55 -26.45 -9.90
N ASN A 78 1.61 -27.22 -10.17
CA ASN A 78 1.49 -28.66 -10.34
C ASN A 78 1.31 -29.36 -8.98
N GLY A 79 0.08 -29.80 -8.69
CA GLY A 79 -0.27 -30.47 -7.42
C GLY A 79 0.55 -31.72 -7.10
N LYS A 80 1.07 -32.45 -8.11
CA LYS A 80 1.95 -33.61 -7.88
C LYS A 80 3.32 -33.21 -7.35
N ILE A 81 3.83 -32.05 -7.77
CA ILE A 81 5.10 -31.52 -7.28
C ILE A 81 4.90 -30.94 -5.89
N GLN A 82 3.87 -30.12 -5.69
CA GLN A 82 3.54 -29.53 -4.38
C GLN A 82 3.32 -30.59 -3.29
N SER A 83 2.58 -31.66 -3.57
CA SER A 83 2.39 -32.76 -2.60
C SER A 83 3.69 -33.49 -2.22
N GLN A 84 4.68 -33.53 -3.11
CA GLN A 84 6.00 -34.07 -2.80
C GLN A 84 6.88 -33.08 -2.03
N LEU A 85 6.70 -31.77 -2.24
CA LEU A 85 7.39 -30.73 -1.46
C LEU A 85 6.96 -30.76 0.00
N LYS A 86 5.68 -31.03 0.29
CA LYS A 86 5.15 -31.18 1.66
C LYS A 86 5.86 -32.26 2.50
N LYS A 87 6.59 -33.20 1.88
CA LYS A 87 7.32 -34.28 2.56
C LYS A 87 8.76 -33.90 2.96
N GLY A 88 9.02 -32.62 3.24
CA GLY A 88 10.32 -32.14 3.70
C GLY A 88 11.10 -31.33 2.65
N ARG A 89 10.43 -30.38 1.99
CA ARG A 89 11.04 -29.28 1.21
C ARG A 89 10.18 -28.03 1.39
N ALA A 90 10.72 -26.86 1.04
CA ALA A 90 9.93 -25.64 1.04
C ALA A 90 8.79 -25.71 0.00
N THR A 91 7.58 -25.37 0.44
CA THR A 91 6.36 -25.26 -0.38
C THR A 91 6.22 -23.86 -0.97
N ILE A 92 5.25 -23.66 -1.87
CA ILE A 92 4.95 -22.31 -2.37
C ILE A 92 4.53 -21.35 -1.25
N ASP A 93 3.81 -21.84 -0.25
CA ASP A 93 3.32 -21.04 0.87
C ASP A 93 4.50 -20.49 1.69
N ASP A 94 5.54 -21.30 1.90
CA ASP A 94 6.78 -20.88 2.54
C ASP A 94 7.52 -19.80 1.73
N VAL A 95 7.46 -19.91 0.40
CA VAL A 95 8.05 -18.90 -0.50
C VAL A 95 7.25 -17.60 -0.40
N LYS A 96 5.92 -17.63 -0.51
CA LYS A 96 5.07 -16.44 -0.37
C LYS A 96 5.26 -15.76 0.99
N ALA A 97 5.36 -16.54 2.08
CA ALA A 97 5.62 -16.01 3.41
C ALA A 97 6.98 -15.30 3.51
N LYS A 98 8.03 -15.84 2.87
CA LYS A 98 9.34 -15.18 2.82
C LYS A 98 9.27 -13.87 2.02
N VAL A 99 8.65 -13.89 0.83
CA VAL A 99 8.49 -12.67 0.01
C VAL A 99 7.71 -11.60 0.76
N ALA A 100 6.61 -11.98 1.42
CA ALA A 100 5.81 -11.06 2.24
C ALA A 100 6.65 -10.39 3.34
N LYS A 101 7.52 -11.16 4.00
CA LYS A 101 8.45 -10.64 5.01
C LYS A 101 9.52 -9.72 4.42
N ASP A 102 10.08 -10.08 3.27
CA ASP A 102 11.16 -9.32 2.64
C ASP A 102 10.66 -7.96 2.07
N TYR A 103 9.38 -7.86 1.69
CA TYR A 103 8.76 -6.63 1.16
C TYR A 103 7.77 -5.93 2.10
N ASN A 104 7.66 -6.40 3.36
CA ASN A 104 6.72 -5.88 4.37
C ASN A 104 5.27 -5.76 3.86
N CYS A 105 4.79 -6.77 3.15
CA CYS A 105 3.41 -6.82 2.63
C CYS A 105 2.65 -8.01 3.22
N ALA A 106 1.32 -8.01 3.11
CA ALA A 106 0.53 -9.17 3.51
C ALA A 106 0.75 -10.33 2.53
N VAL A 107 0.61 -11.58 2.99
CA VAL A 107 0.77 -12.77 2.13
C VAL A 107 -0.24 -12.76 0.97
N GLU A 108 -1.41 -12.18 1.19
CA GLU A 108 -2.50 -12.06 0.21
C GLU A 108 -2.18 -11.05 -0.90
N GLU A 109 -1.33 -10.05 -0.62
CA GLU A 109 -0.90 -9.05 -1.59
C GLU A 109 0.23 -9.57 -2.50
N VAL A 110 0.79 -10.75 -2.20
CA VAL A 110 1.84 -11.37 -3.00
C VAL A 110 1.22 -12.19 -4.13
N ILE A 111 1.25 -11.63 -5.33
CA ILE A 111 0.71 -12.28 -6.52
C ILE A 111 1.81 -13.04 -7.25
N LEU A 112 1.59 -14.32 -7.52
CA LEU A 112 2.50 -15.13 -8.33
C LEU A 112 2.26 -14.80 -9.81
N LEU A 113 3.32 -14.37 -10.51
CA LEU A 113 3.28 -14.06 -11.94
C LEU A 113 3.58 -15.28 -12.79
N SER A 114 4.64 -16.00 -12.42
CA SER A 114 5.06 -17.20 -13.12
C SER A 114 5.75 -18.16 -12.16
N ALA A 115 5.56 -19.46 -12.39
CA ALA A 115 6.22 -20.51 -11.63
C ALA A 115 6.76 -21.58 -12.56
N SER A 116 8.02 -21.95 -12.34
CA SER A 116 8.68 -23.08 -12.97
C SER A 116 9.23 -23.98 -11.88
N GLU A 117 8.55 -25.10 -11.66
CA GLU A 117 8.85 -26.00 -10.54
C GLU A 117 9.43 -27.33 -11.00
N GLN A 118 10.52 -27.73 -10.36
CA GLN A 118 11.07 -29.07 -10.40
C GLN A 118 11.21 -29.62 -8.97
N LYS A 119 11.41 -30.93 -8.85
CA LYS A 119 11.52 -31.61 -7.54
C LYS A 119 12.68 -31.04 -6.69
N SER A 120 13.82 -30.75 -7.31
CA SER A 120 15.02 -30.25 -6.63
C SER A 120 15.12 -28.73 -6.57
N LYS A 121 14.63 -28.03 -7.60
CA LYS A 121 14.73 -26.57 -7.76
C LYS A 121 13.41 -25.96 -8.25
N GLY A 122 13.13 -24.73 -7.85
CA GLY A 122 12.01 -23.94 -8.36
C GLY A 122 12.43 -22.52 -8.67
N ARG A 123 11.84 -21.91 -9.69
CA ARG A 123 11.92 -20.48 -9.97
C ARG A 123 10.51 -19.91 -9.91
N TYR A 124 10.36 -18.80 -9.21
CA TYR A 124 9.10 -18.13 -8.98
C TYR A 124 9.30 -16.66 -9.24
N GLN A 125 8.35 -16.07 -9.95
CA GLN A 125 8.30 -14.65 -10.15
C GLN A 125 7.06 -14.13 -9.44
N PHE A 126 7.25 -13.22 -8.51
CA PHE A 126 6.18 -12.61 -7.74
C PHE A 126 6.08 -11.13 -8.03
N CYS A 127 4.94 -10.62 -7.64
CA CYS A 127 4.57 -9.24 -7.61
C CYS A 127 4.27 -8.91 -6.14
N ALA A 128 5.12 -8.12 -5.51
CA ALA A 128 4.98 -7.75 -4.11
C ALA A 128 5.16 -6.24 -3.97
N ASN A 129 4.16 -5.56 -3.38
CA ASN A 129 4.18 -4.12 -3.16
C ASN A 129 4.55 -3.31 -4.43
N GLY A 130 3.93 -3.67 -5.55
CA GLY A 130 4.17 -3.06 -6.86
C GLY A 130 5.48 -3.46 -7.54
N LYS A 131 6.39 -4.21 -6.90
CA LYS A 131 7.68 -4.62 -7.47
C LYS A 131 7.63 -6.05 -7.99
N LYS A 132 8.23 -6.29 -9.16
CA LYS A 132 8.46 -7.63 -9.70
C LYS A 132 9.74 -8.21 -9.11
N VAL A 133 9.62 -9.39 -8.52
CA VAL A 133 10.68 -9.99 -7.71
C VAL A 133 10.83 -11.46 -8.07
N ASP A 134 12.06 -11.89 -8.30
CA ASP A 134 12.37 -13.26 -8.72
C ASP A 134 12.96 -14.03 -7.54
N TYR A 135 12.40 -15.21 -7.25
CA TYR A 135 12.84 -16.09 -6.18
C TYR A 135 13.19 -17.47 -6.71
N LYS A 136 14.25 -18.05 -6.16
CA LYS A 136 14.69 -19.40 -6.44
C LYS A 136 14.65 -20.25 -5.19
N ARG A 137 14.04 -21.42 -5.31
CA ARG A 137 14.06 -22.47 -4.28
C ARG A 137 15.06 -23.55 -4.66
N THR A 138 15.89 -23.95 -3.70
CA THR A 138 16.82 -25.09 -3.83
C THR A 138 16.72 -25.92 -2.55
N GLY A 139 15.99 -27.05 -2.61
CA GLY A 139 15.68 -27.82 -1.39
C GLY A 139 14.81 -27.04 -0.39
N PHE A 140 15.40 -26.66 0.76
CA PHE A 140 14.79 -25.84 1.81
C PHE A 140 15.15 -24.35 1.71
N THR A 141 16.18 -24.02 0.96
CA THR A 141 16.66 -22.64 0.87
C THR A 141 15.89 -21.88 -0.20
N ILE A 142 15.45 -20.67 0.15
CA ILE A 142 14.74 -19.75 -0.73
C ILE A 142 15.59 -18.48 -0.83
N ILE A 143 15.97 -18.10 -2.05
CA ILE A 143 16.93 -17.03 -2.34
C ILE A 143 16.33 -16.09 -3.39
N GLU A 144 16.43 -14.78 -3.16
CA GLU A 144 16.07 -13.77 -4.17
C GLU A 144 17.13 -13.77 -5.29
N ASN A 145 16.67 -13.79 -6.54
CA ASN A 145 17.54 -13.86 -7.70
C ASN A 145 18.33 -12.54 -7.82
N GLY A 146 19.65 -12.60 -7.61
CA GLY A 146 20.54 -11.44 -7.62
C GLY A 146 21.12 -11.07 -6.26
N LYS A 147 20.55 -11.55 -5.15
CA LYS A 147 21.20 -11.50 -3.83
C LYS A 147 21.93 -12.81 -3.57
N LEU A 148 23.24 -12.79 -3.83
CA LEU A 148 24.15 -13.77 -3.26
C LEU A 148 24.51 -13.24 -1.87
N PHE A 149 23.93 -13.87 -0.84
CA PHE A 149 24.12 -13.61 0.58
C PHE A 149 23.36 -12.40 1.15
#